data_AF-A0A5C8EGZ7-F1
#
_entry.id   AF-A0A5C8EGZ7-F1
#
_cell.length_a   1.000
_cell.length_b   1.000
_cell.length_c   1.000
_cell.angle_alpha   90.00
_cell.angle_beta   90.00
_cell.angle_gamma   90.00
#
_symmetry.space_group_name_H-M   'P 1'
#
loop_
_entity.id
_entity.type
_entity.pdbx_description
1 polymer ?
#
loop_
_entity_poly.entity_id
_entity_poly.type
_entity_poly.pdbx_seq_one_letter_code
_entity_poly.pdbx_strand_id
1 'polypeptide(L)'
;MPNCRKLFVFFILLLNSLLLHSNLNDILNAKKNYQIYSGDNKEKIFNAVRYINNNYSKEKIKAKNIYSTSKIDLYLENDLKVEDKELKNILLETMRVYDMEEYLFGKLEGKLILLIMDINGGFSGDKPYMQGYSILDGIVNEEKNIIFLDYINGWENIDSVINTIAHELQHVIHYSKIRENNKSFDIWVDEALSETAVISYRGALPNNRLNYYNSDSMYLITKGDYFINWSGGYTIHKYATVSLFMYWLGLHSKNGFEIYKDIANAPEEYRGTYKAILYAANKNIKEFKDWSELYATWLKANYNNDKVGLYGYKGLIETKPKIITTAYNFSMSPGAAIYVQGDFISDDKLLRYVELGDNIYIVYNPDINAKGKDRYLIVNSYY
;
A
#
# COMPACT_ATOMS: atom_id res chain seq x y z
N MET A 1 -31.25 -30.75 -15.64
CA MET A 1 -30.04 -30.83 -14.80
C MET A 1 -29.47 -29.43 -14.60
N PRO A 2 -29.79 -28.71 -13.50
CA PRO A 2 -29.30 -27.35 -13.31
C PRO A 2 -27.96 -27.32 -12.55
N ASN A 3 -27.05 -26.48 -13.03
CA ASN A 3 -26.08 -25.70 -12.23
C ASN A 3 -24.99 -26.36 -11.37
N CYS A 4 -24.66 -27.65 -11.49
CA CYS A 4 -23.47 -28.20 -10.79
C CYS A 4 -22.15 -27.48 -11.16
N ARG A 5 -21.97 -27.00 -12.40
CA ARG A 5 -20.74 -26.31 -12.82
C ARG A 5 -20.55 -24.92 -12.19
N LYS A 6 -21.62 -24.13 -12.01
CA LYS A 6 -21.52 -22.79 -11.40
C LYS A 6 -21.28 -22.88 -9.90
N LEU A 7 -21.91 -23.83 -9.20
CA LEU A 7 -21.65 -24.08 -7.79
C LEU A 7 -20.21 -24.54 -7.55
N PHE A 8 -19.68 -25.42 -8.41
CA PHE A 8 -18.32 -25.96 -8.27
C PHE A 8 -17.23 -24.90 -8.47
N VAL A 9 -17.40 -23.99 -9.45
CA VAL A 9 -16.46 -22.87 -9.68
C VAL A 9 -16.49 -21.87 -8.51
N PHE A 10 -17.68 -21.58 -7.96
CA PHE A 10 -17.81 -20.70 -6.81
C PHE A 10 -17.16 -21.29 -5.54
N PHE A 11 -17.31 -22.61 -5.34
CA PHE A 11 -16.69 -23.33 -4.22
C PHE A 11 -15.16 -23.38 -4.33
N ILE A 12 -14.61 -23.55 -5.54
CA ILE A 12 -13.16 -23.53 -5.79
C ILE A 12 -12.56 -22.13 -5.58
N LEU A 13 -13.28 -21.06 -5.95
CA LEU A 13 -12.84 -19.68 -5.72
C LEU A 13 -12.78 -19.34 -4.23
N LEU A 14 -13.81 -19.75 -3.46
CA LEU A 14 -13.83 -19.62 -1.99
C LEU A 14 -12.75 -20.46 -1.31
N LEU A 15 -12.50 -21.69 -1.78
CA LEU A 15 -11.40 -22.52 -1.24
C LEU A 15 -10.02 -21.90 -1.52
N ASN A 16 -9.82 -21.34 -2.72
CA ASN A 16 -8.56 -20.70 -3.07
C ASN A 16 -8.32 -19.41 -2.26
N SER A 17 -9.37 -18.59 -2.00
CA SER A 17 -9.24 -17.46 -1.09
C SER A 17 -8.96 -17.90 0.35
N LEU A 18 -9.51 -19.04 0.80
CA LEU A 18 -9.22 -19.58 2.14
C LEU A 18 -7.79 -20.13 2.26
N LEU A 19 -7.26 -20.77 1.20
CA LEU A 19 -5.91 -21.33 1.18
C LEU A 19 -4.81 -20.27 1.07
N LEU A 20 -5.06 -19.16 0.35
CA LEU A 20 -4.13 -18.03 0.21
C LEU A 20 -3.80 -17.32 1.54
N HIS A 21 -4.56 -17.62 2.61
CA HIS A 21 -4.53 -16.87 3.85
C HIS A 21 -4.45 -17.75 5.11
N SER A 22 -4.28 -19.07 5.01
CA SER A 22 -4.48 -19.98 6.18
C SER A 22 -3.85 -19.47 7.49
N ASN A 23 -2.55 -19.18 7.51
CA ASN A 23 -1.86 -18.66 8.70
C ASN A 23 -2.28 -17.23 9.09
N LEU A 24 -2.50 -16.32 8.11
CA LEU A 24 -2.92 -14.94 8.41
C LEU A 24 -4.34 -14.89 8.94
N ASN A 25 -5.24 -15.68 8.36
CA ASN A 25 -6.58 -15.90 8.86
C ASN A 25 -6.55 -16.52 10.24
N ASP A 26 -5.65 -17.46 10.53
CA ASP A 26 -5.51 -18.02 11.88
C ASP A 26 -5.06 -16.94 12.87
N ILE A 27 -4.15 -16.03 12.50
CA ILE A 27 -3.72 -14.92 13.35
C ILE A 27 -4.86 -13.92 13.60
N LEU A 28 -5.57 -13.52 12.55
CA LEU A 28 -6.66 -12.53 12.60
C LEU A 28 -7.92 -13.08 13.29
N ASN A 29 -8.21 -14.38 13.10
CA ASN A 29 -9.38 -15.05 13.69
C ASN A 29 -9.07 -15.78 14.99
N ALA A 30 -7.81 -15.82 15.44
CA ALA A 30 -7.45 -16.35 16.74
C ALA A 30 -8.29 -15.65 17.82
N LYS A 31 -8.99 -16.44 18.64
CA LYS A 31 -9.70 -15.92 19.81
C LYS A 31 -8.68 -15.43 20.84
N LYS A 32 -8.19 -14.21 20.66
CA LYS A 32 -7.34 -13.50 21.59
C LYS A 32 -8.21 -12.58 22.44
N ASN A 33 -8.05 -12.69 23.75
CA ASN A 33 -8.68 -11.77 24.67
C ASN A 33 -7.72 -10.60 24.90
N TYR A 34 -7.87 -9.53 24.11
CA TYR A 34 -7.08 -8.31 24.29
C TYR A 34 -7.60 -7.56 25.50
N GLN A 35 -6.78 -7.50 26.55
CA GLN A 35 -7.10 -6.72 27.74
C GLN A 35 -6.86 -5.24 27.47
N ILE A 36 -7.89 -4.44 27.70
CA ILE A 36 -7.84 -2.98 27.69
C ILE A 36 -7.92 -2.51 29.13
N TYR A 37 -6.94 -1.73 29.55
CA TYR A 37 -6.87 -1.07 30.85
C TYR A 37 -7.20 0.41 30.69
N SER A 38 -7.75 1.00 31.75
CA SER A 38 -7.81 2.46 31.84
C SER A 38 -6.39 3.03 31.79
N GLY A 39 -6.21 4.09 31.03
CA GLY A 39 -4.95 4.84 31.01
C GLY A 39 -4.70 5.55 32.34
N ASP A 40 -3.47 6.03 32.54
CA ASP A 40 -3.08 6.73 33.76
C ASP A 40 -3.60 8.18 33.83
N ASN A 41 -4.31 8.63 32.77
CA ASN A 41 -4.89 9.97 32.61
C ASN A 41 -3.89 11.12 32.74
N LYS A 42 -2.58 10.84 32.65
CA LYS A 42 -1.56 11.90 32.65
C LYS A 42 -1.54 12.60 31.30
N GLU A 43 -1.40 13.92 31.38
CA GLU A 43 -1.19 14.77 30.20
C GLU A 43 0.26 14.65 29.72
N LYS A 44 0.43 14.51 28.41
CA LYS A 44 1.71 14.59 27.71
C LYS A 44 1.61 15.59 26.56
N ILE A 45 2.74 16.22 26.24
CA ILE A 45 2.89 17.11 25.09
C ILE A 45 3.57 16.35 23.96
N PHE A 46 2.99 16.43 22.76
CA PHE A 46 3.50 15.86 21.53
C PHE A 46 3.79 16.97 20.52
N ASN A 47 4.94 16.91 19.87
CA ASN A 47 5.18 17.69 18.66
C ASN A 47 4.46 16.97 17.50
N ALA A 48 3.57 17.68 16.82
CA ALA A 48 2.72 17.13 15.77
C ALA A 48 2.59 18.11 14.60
N VAL A 49 1.98 17.66 13.52
CA VAL A 49 1.54 18.48 12.40
C VAL A 49 0.02 18.60 12.42
N ARG A 50 -0.49 19.82 12.18
CA ARG A 50 -1.91 20.12 12.01
C ARG A 50 -2.11 21.05 10.81
N TYR A 51 -3.21 20.88 10.11
CA TYR A 51 -3.67 21.81 9.08
C TYR A 51 -4.34 23.04 9.70
N ILE A 52 -3.75 24.22 9.50
CA ILE A 52 -4.22 25.50 10.03
C ILE A 52 -4.01 26.56 8.94
N ASN A 53 -5.00 27.44 8.71
CA ASN A 53 -4.89 28.57 7.79
C ASN A 53 -4.39 28.18 6.38
N ASN A 54 -4.98 27.12 5.83
CA ASN A 54 -4.65 26.54 4.55
C ASN A 54 -3.24 25.93 4.40
N ASN A 55 -2.55 25.63 5.51
CA ASN A 55 -1.21 25.03 5.48
C ASN A 55 -0.98 24.04 6.63
N TYR A 56 -0.07 23.10 6.45
CA TYR A 56 0.38 22.23 7.54
C TYR A 56 1.42 22.97 8.41
N SER A 57 1.12 23.12 9.70
CA SER A 57 1.95 23.76 10.72
C SER A 57 2.43 22.74 11.75
N LYS A 58 3.62 22.99 12.32
CA LYS A 58 4.16 22.19 13.43
C LYS A 58 3.62 22.77 14.74
N GLU A 59 2.94 21.94 15.52
CA GLU A 59 2.24 22.32 16.74
C GLU A 59 2.67 21.47 17.93
N LYS A 60 2.37 21.96 19.13
CA LYS A 60 2.48 21.20 20.39
C LYS A 60 1.09 20.82 20.87
N ILE A 61 0.78 19.54 20.79
CA ILE A 61 -0.53 18.98 21.15
C ILE A 61 -0.45 18.41 22.55
N LYS A 62 -1.41 18.78 23.39
CA LYS A 62 -1.60 18.19 24.72
C LYS A 62 -2.63 17.08 24.63
N ALA A 63 -2.29 15.91 25.13
CA ALA A 63 -3.16 14.75 25.10
C ALA A 63 -3.06 13.95 26.39
N LYS A 64 -4.15 13.25 26.75
CA LYS A 64 -4.20 12.38 27.93
C LYS A 64 -4.19 10.91 27.52
N ASN A 65 -3.46 10.10 28.27
CA ASN A 65 -3.54 8.65 28.14
C ASN A 65 -4.87 8.15 28.71
N ILE A 66 -5.78 7.75 27.82
CA ILE A 66 -7.13 7.34 28.19
C ILE A 66 -7.29 5.82 28.27
N TYR A 67 -6.56 5.07 27.44
CA TYR A 67 -6.55 3.61 27.46
C TYR A 67 -5.15 3.07 27.21
N SER A 68 -4.89 1.87 27.72
CA SER A 68 -3.64 1.14 27.48
C SER A 68 -3.91 -0.35 27.29
N THR A 69 -3.06 -1.00 26.51
CA THR A 69 -2.93 -2.45 26.41
C THR A 69 -1.50 -2.85 26.79
N SER A 70 -1.17 -4.14 26.65
CA SER A 70 0.21 -4.61 26.78
C SER A 70 1.16 -4.03 25.73
N LYS A 71 0.64 -3.58 24.57
CA LYS A 71 1.46 -3.15 23.41
C LYS A 71 1.22 -1.71 22.97
N ILE A 72 0.08 -1.12 23.35
CA ILE A 72 -0.37 0.18 22.82
C ILE A 72 -0.82 1.07 23.96
N ASP A 73 -0.40 2.32 23.97
CA ASP A 73 -0.98 3.37 24.79
C ASP A 73 -1.75 4.33 23.88
N LEU A 74 -3.04 4.52 24.17
CA LEU A 74 -3.93 5.39 23.40
C LEU A 74 -4.03 6.75 24.10
N TYR A 75 -3.65 7.78 23.37
CA TYR A 75 -3.74 9.17 23.80
C TYR A 75 -4.83 9.89 23.01
N LEU A 76 -5.63 10.68 23.70
CA LEU A 76 -6.63 11.55 23.10
C LEU A 76 -6.25 12.99 23.36
N GLU A 77 -6.19 13.79 22.31
CA GLU A 77 -6.01 15.24 22.40
C GLU A 77 -7.02 15.86 23.36
N ASN A 78 -6.55 16.80 24.18
CA ASN A 78 -7.41 17.54 25.09
C ASN A 78 -8.57 18.22 24.34
N ASP A 79 -9.73 18.28 24.98
CA ASP A 79 -10.95 18.90 24.45
C ASP A 79 -11.66 18.13 23.31
N LEU A 80 -11.03 17.10 22.72
CA LEU A 80 -11.74 16.15 21.85
C LEU A 80 -12.68 15.26 22.67
N LYS A 81 -13.86 15.00 22.10
CA LYS A 81 -14.86 14.09 22.65
C LYS A 81 -15.13 12.99 21.64
N VAL A 82 -14.76 11.77 22.00
CA VAL A 82 -14.96 10.56 21.21
C VAL A 82 -15.66 9.53 22.08
N GLU A 83 -16.57 8.74 21.52
CA GLU A 83 -17.28 7.75 22.31
C GLU A 83 -16.33 6.64 22.79
N ASP A 84 -16.45 6.26 24.07
CA ASP A 84 -15.66 5.18 24.68
C ASP A 84 -15.71 3.87 23.89
N LYS A 85 -16.87 3.57 23.28
CA LYS A 85 -17.07 2.37 22.47
C LYS A 85 -16.20 2.39 21.21
N GLU A 86 -16.10 3.54 20.55
CA GLU A 86 -15.31 3.71 19.33
C GLU A 86 -13.82 3.59 19.63
N LEU A 87 -13.35 4.26 20.70
CA LEU A 87 -11.96 4.20 21.16
C LEU A 87 -11.53 2.76 21.49
N LYS A 88 -12.37 2.02 22.21
CA LYS A 88 -12.12 0.61 22.51
C LYS A 88 -12.14 -0.25 21.25
N ASN A 89 -13.06 0.02 20.32
CA ASN A 89 -13.13 -0.74 19.07
C ASN A 89 -11.88 -0.54 18.21
N ILE A 90 -11.43 0.71 18.04
CA ILE A 90 -10.15 0.99 17.39
C ILE A 90 -9.02 0.25 18.08
N LEU A 91 -8.92 0.36 19.40
CA LEU A 91 -7.82 -0.25 20.13
C LEU A 91 -7.80 -1.78 19.96
N LEU A 92 -8.97 -2.44 19.94
CA LEU A 92 -9.09 -3.87 19.68
C LEU A 92 -8.66 -4.24 18.26
N GLU A 93 -9.13 -3.52 17.24
CA GLU A 93 -8.75 -3.77 15.85
C GLU A 93 -7.26 -3.47 15.61
N THR A 94 -6.73 -2.39 16.18
CA THR A 94 -5.30 -2.08 16.13
C THR A 94 -4.47 -3.20 16.75
N MET A 95 -4.90 -3.82 17.85
CA MET A 95 -4.18 -4.97 18.43
C MET A 95 -4.15 -6.18 17.49
N ARG A 96 -5.21 -6.40 16.68
CA ARG A 96 -5.22 -7.46 15.65
C ARG A 96 -4.26 -7.15 14.51
N VAL A 97 -4.31 -5.91 14.00
CA VAL A 97 -3.37 -5.42 12.98
C VAL A 97 -1.93 -5.56 13.48
N TYR A 98 -1.67 -5.16 14.72
CA TYR A 98 -0.36 -5.25 15.35
C TYR A 98 0.17 -6.68 15.39
N ASP A 99 -0.65 -7.66 15.80
CA ASP A 99 -0.23 -9.05 15.83
C ASP A 99 0.08 -9.61 14.43
N MET A 100 -0.68 -9.20 13.41
CA MET A 100 -0.43 -9.56 12.01
C MET A 100 0.88 -8.93 11.51
N GLU A 101 1.12 -7.66 11.80
CA GLU A 101 2.34 -6.98 11.38
C GLU A 101 3.58 -7.49 12.10
N GLU A 102 3.49 -7.82 13.38
CA GLU A 102 4.59 -8.50 14.06
C GLU A 102 4.94 -9.84 13.40
N TYR A 103 3.93 -10.55 12.90
CA TYR A 103 4.14 -11.82 12.22
C TYR A 103 4.81 -11.65 10.85
N LEU A 104 4.40 -10.65 10.07
CA LEU A 104 4.90 -10.39 8.71
C LEU A 104 6.22 -9.63 8.72
N PHE A 105 6.28 -8.54 9.46
CA PHE A 105 7.37 -7.56 9.41
C PHE A 105 8.26 -7.62 10.64
N GLY A 106 7.82 -8.25 11.72
CA GLY A 106 8.57 -8.47 12.97
C GLY A 106 8.22 -7.48 14.09
N LYS A 107 8.84 -7.67 15.24
CA LYS A 107 8.46 -6.96 16.48
C LYS A 107 8.89 -5.50 16.48
N LEU A 108 8.05 -4.66 17.08
CA LEU A 108 8.40 -3.32 17.52
C LEU A 108 9.01 -3.39 18.93
N GLU A 109 10.11 -2.68 19.16
CA GLU A 109 10.63 -2.53 20.51
C GLU A 109 9.86 -1.46 21.29
N GLY A 110 9.40 -1.81 22.50
CA GLY A 110 8.59 -0.93 23.33
C GLY A 110 7.11 -0.91 22.94
N LYS A 111 6.37 0.06 23.48
CA LYS A 111 4.96 0.25 23.16
C LYS A 111 4.78 1.21 21.98
N LEU A 112 3.68 1.03 21.25
CA LEU A 112 3.16 1.99 20.29
C LEU A 112 2.31 3.03 21.02
N ILE A 113 2.47 4.29 20.67
CA ILE A 113 1.53 5.35 21.02
C ILE A 113 0.59 5.58 19.83
N LEU A 114 -0.71 5.45 20.09
CA LEU A 114 -1.75 5.87 19.15
C LEU A 114 -2.33 7.19 19.65
N LEU A 115 -1.96 8.31 18.99
CA LEU A 115 -2.43 9.65 19.34
C LEU A 115 -3.57 10.06 18.42
N ILE A 116 -4.75 10.22 18.99
CA ILE A 116 -5.95 10.69 18.31
C ILE A 116 -6.06 12.20 18.50
N MET A 117 -6.05 12.94 17.39
CA MET A 117 -6.03 14.40 17.38
C MET A 117 -6.79 14.94 16.15
N ASP A 118 -7.15 16.22 16.16
CA ASP A 118 -7.74 16.88 14.98
C ASP A 118 -6.62 17.41 14.07
N ILE A 119 -6.07 16.52 13.24
CA ILE A 119 -5.02 16.85 12.25
C ILE A 119 -5.53 17.87 11.26
N ASN A 120 -6.78 17.79 10.82
CA ASN A 120 -7.29 18.67 9.76
C ASN A 120 -7.86 20.01 10.27
N GLY A 121 -7.82 20.30 11.57
CA GLY A 121 -8.18 21.60 12.15
C GLY A 121 -9.64 21.98 11.91
N GLY A 122 -10.54 20.99 11.84
CA GLY A 122 -11.95 21.18 11.47
C GLY A 122 -12.20 21.46 9.99
N PHE A 123 -11.20 21.32 9.12
CA PHE A 123 -11.36 21.49 7.68
C PHE A 123 -12.14 20.31 7.06
N SER A 124 -13.18 20.62 6.30
CA SER A 124 -14.08 19.65 5.63
C SER A 124 -14.19 19.85 4.11
N GLY A 125 -13.31 20.67 3.52
CA GLY A 125 -13.30 20.98 2.09
C GLY A 125 -12.47 20.00 1.24
N ASP A 126 -12.34 20.30 -0.06
CA ASP A 126 -11.78 19.35 -1.05
C ASP A 126 -10.26 19.11 -0.95
N LYS A 127 -9.47 19.92 -0.21
CA LYS A 127 -7.99 19.76 -0.04
C LYS A 127 -7.41 20.54 1.15
N PRO A 128 -6.28 20.11 1.76
CA PRO A 128 -5.71 18.77 1.89
C PRO A 128 -6.26 18.06 3.14
N TYR A 129 -6.39 16.74 3.01
CA TYR A 129 -6.99 15.88 4.00
C TYR A 129 -6.00 14.77 4.34
N MET A 130 -5.64 14.67 5.62
CA MET A 130 -4.71 13.67 6.14
C MET A 130 -5.42 12.84 7.21
N GLN A 131 -5.56 11.53 6.97
CA GLN A 131 -6.25 10.63 7.90
C GLN A 131 -5.37 10.18 9.06
N GLY A 132 -4.07 10.24 8.87
CA GLY A 132 -3.06 9.87 9.84
C GLY A 132 -1.69 9.96 9.22
N TYR A 133 -0.68 9.84 10.07
CA TYR A 133 0.71 9.75 9.68
C TYR A 133 1.52 9.14 10.82
N SER A 134 2.66 8.57 10.45
CA SER A 134 3.78 8.29 11.30
C SER A 134 5.02 8.99 10.73
N ILE A 135 6.07 9.14 11.56
CA ILE A 135 7.43 9.49 11.12
C ILE A 135 7.47 10.60 10.04
N LEU A 136 7.29 11.86 10.46
CA LEU A 136 7.44 13.02 9.58
C LEU A 136 8.76 13.76 9.81
N ASP A 137 9.43 14.12 8.72
CA ASP A 137 10.69 14.85 8.76
C ASP A 137 10.58 16.15 9.56
N GLY A 138 11.49 16.29 10.53
CA GLY A 138 11.57 17.46 11.40
C GLY A 138 10.46 17.53 12.46
N ILE A 139 9.74 16.44 12.72
CA ILE A 139 8.95 16.24 13.94
C ILE A 139 9.70 15.28 14.85
N VAL A 140 10.06 15.75 16.04
CA VAL A 140 10.82 14.96 17.03
C VAL A 140 10.02 14.87 18.32
N ASN A 141 9.72 13.66 18.76
CA ASN A 141 9.13 13.38 20.07
C ASN A 141 10.11 12.55 20.91
N GLU A 142 9.89 12.51 22.22
CA GLU A 142 10.66 11.64 23.13
C GLU A 142 10.50 10.18 22.72
N GLU A 143 9.26 9.74 22.52
CA GLU A 143 8.94 8.46 21.91
C GLU A 143 8.94 8.55 20.39
N LYS A 144 9.40 7.46 19.78
CA LYS A 144 9.57 7.36 18.34
C LYS A 144 8.55 6.44 17.66
N ASN A 145 7.75 5.74 18.46
CA ASN A 145 6.75 4.78 18.04
C ASN A 145 5.38 5.42 18.17
N ILE A 146 5.07 6.39 17.31
CA ILE A 146 3.84 7.16 17.39
C ILE A 146 3.14 7.11 16.04
N ILE A 147 1.84 6.78 16.07
CA ILE A 147 0.92 7.03 14.98
C ILE A 147 0.02 8.19 15.41
N PHE A 148 -0.03 9.22 14.58
CA PHE A 148 -0.96 10.33 14.70
C PHE A 148 -2.16 10.00 13.82
N LEU A 149 -3.35 10.01 14.41
CA LEU A 149 -4.59 9.65 13.73
C LEU A 149 -5.56 10.82 13.79
N ASP A 150 -6.11 11.17 12.64
CA ASP A 150 -7.09 12.24 12.54
C ASP A 150 -8.43 11.81 13.13
N TYR A 151 -8.97 12.67 13.98
CA TYR A 151 -10.34 12.59 14.42
C TYR A 151 -11.21 13.39 13.48
N ILE A 152 -12.10 12.69 12.77
CA ILE A 152 -13.14 13.32 11.98
C ILE A 152 -14.44 12.92 12.62
N ASN A 153 -15.25 13.92 12.95
CA ASN A 153 -16.50 13.85 13.67
C ASN A 153 -17.36 12.61 13.31
N GLY A 154 -17.18 11.52 14.05
CA GLY A 154 -17.95 10.28 13.94
C GLY A 154 -17.35 9.13 13.14
N TRP A 155 -16.06 9.17 12.73
CA TRP A 155 -15.36 8.11 11.96
C TRP A 155 -16.32 7.28 11.11
N GLU A 156 -16.98 7.91 10.14
CA GLU A 156 -18.10 7.32 9.40
C GLU A 156 -17.74 5.97 8.75
N ASN A 157 -16.44 5.72 8.58
CA ASN A 157 -15.89 4.46 8.11
C ASN A 157 -14.69 3.99 8.94
N ILE A 158 -14.96 3.16 9.96
CA ILE A 158 -13.95 2.51 10.79
C ILE A 158 -12.92 1.72 9.96
N ASP A 159 -13.31 1.09 8.84
CA ASP A 159 -12.36 0.37 7.98
C ASP A 159 -11.30 1.32 7.42
N SER A 160 -11.66 2.56 7.08
CA SER A 160 -10.69 3.55 6.58
C SER A 160 -9.66 3.91 7.65
N VAL A 161 -10.13 4.03 8.89
CA VAL A 161 -9.28 4.29 10.06
C VAL A 161 -8.33 3.13 10.30
N ILE A 162 -8.82 1.89 10.30
CA ILE A 162 -7.98 0.71 10.51
C ILE A 162 -6.99 0.51 9.36
N ASN A 163 -7.38 0.77 8.11
CA ASN A 163 -6.46 0.73 6.97
C ASN A 163 -5.33 1.77 7.14
N THR A 164 -5.65 2.98 7.61
CA THR A 164 -4.64 4.00 7.91
C THR A 164 -3.69 3.53 9.01
N ILE A 165 -4.23 2.94 10.09
CA ILE A 165 -3.41 2.41 11.18
C ILE A 165 -2.49 1.28 10.71
N ALA A 166 -2.97 0.34 9.88
CA ALA A 166 -2.14 -0.73 9.32
C ALA A 166 -1.03 -0.18 8.40
N HIS A 167 -1.36 0.83 7.59
CA HIS A 167 -0.36 1.50 6.76
C HIS A 167 0.75 2.15 7.62
N GLU A 168 0.36 2.94 8.62
CA GLU A 168 1.31 3.69 9.46
C GLU A 168 2.07 2.81 10.46
N LEU A 169 1.46 1.75 10.98
CA LEU A 169 2.14 0.82 11.86
C LEU A 169 3.28 0.10 11.15
N GLN A 170 3.09 -0.20 9.86
CA GLN A 170 4.13 -0.83 9.06
C GLN A 170 5.35 0.08 8.97
N HIS A 171 5.17 1.37 8.70
CA HIS A 171 6.27 2.35 8.74
C HIS A 171 6.94 2.37 10.12
N VAL A 172 6.17 2.41 11.22
CA VAL A 172 6.73 2.43 12.58
C VAL A 172 7.61 1.21 12.86
N ILE A 173 7.12 0.00 12.57
CA ILE A 173 7.88 -1.27 12.74
C ILE A 173 9.10 -1.30 11.84
N HIS A 174 8.96 -0.83 10.61
CA HIS A 174 10.03 -0.91 9.63
C HIS A 174 11.16 0.06 9.94
N TYR A 175 10.83 1.33 10.22
CA TYR A 175 11.81 2.33 10.60
C TYR A 175 12.43 2.07 11.97
N SER A 176 11.75 1.40 12.92
CA SER A 176 12.40 1.00 14.17
C SER A 176 13.60 0.08 13.90
N LYS A 177 13.47 -0.86 12.97
CA LYS A 177 14.54 -1.78 12.56
C LYS A 177 15.62 -1.14 11.68
N ILE A 178 15.25 -0.14 10.88
CA ILE A 178 16.19 0.55 9.98
C ILE A 178 17.02 1.60 10.73
N ARG A 179 16.45 2.27 11.76
CA ARG A 179 17.18 3.20 12.63
C ARG A 179 18.43 2.58 13.26
N GLU A 180 18.46 1.26 13.41
CA GLU A 180 19.61 0.52 13.91
C GLU A 180 20.72 0.35 12.86
N ASN A 181 20.40 0.46 11.56
CA ASN A 181 21.24 -0.04 10.46
C ASN A 181 21.69 1.01 9.41
N ASN A 182 21.24 2.27 9.47
CA ASN A 182 21.72 3.39 8.62
C ASN A 182 21.71 3.17 7.08
N LYS A 183 20.86 2.29 6.55
CA LYS A 183 20.76 2.03 5.10
C LYS A 183 19.69 2.90 4.42
N SER A 184 19.97 3.36 3.20
CA SER A 184 19.01 4.07 2.35
C SER A 184 17.97 3.11 1.77
N PHE A 185 16.74 3.59 1.65
CA PHE A 185 15.58 2.79 1.25
C PHE A 185 14.93 3.39 -0.01
N ASP A 186 14.48 2.55 -0.94
CA ASP A 186 13.71 2.98 -2.10
C ASP A 186 12.30 3.38 -1.64
N ILE A 187 11.96 4.68 -1.62
CA ILE A 187 10.67 5.20 -1.10
C ILE A 187 9.48 4.34 -1.53
N TRP A 188 9.42 3.98 -2.81
CA TRP A 188 8.31 3.18 -3.33
C TRP A 188 8.17 1.80 -2.70
N VAL A 189 9.28 1.16 -2.30
CA VAL A 189 9.26 -0.15 -1.64
C VAL A 189 8.70 -0.03 -0.22
N ASP A 190 8.79 1.15 0.40
CA ASP A 190 8.36 1.37 1.79
C ASP A 190 6.86 1.50 1.77
N GLU A 191 6.39 2.37 0.88
CA GLU A 191 4.98 2.54 0.52
C GLU A 191 4.35 1.24 -0.02
N ALA A 192 5.12 0.41 -0.74
CA ALA A 192 4.64 -0.90 -1.17
C ALA A 192 4.37 -1.81 0.04
N LEU A 193 5.29 -1.84 1.02
CA LEU A 193 5.14 -2.66 2.21
C LEU A 193 4.00 -2.15 3.11
N SER A 194 3.82 -0.84 3.27
CA SER A 194 2.70 -0.28 4.04
C SER A 194 1.35 -0.60 3.38
N GLU A 195 1.25 -0.54 2.04
CA GLU A 195 0.05 -1.00 1.33
C GLU A 195 -0.18 -2.51 1.48
N THR A 196 0.87 -3.32 1.62
CA THR A 196 0.72 -4.77 1.88
C THR A 196 0.16 -5.07 3.26
N ALA A 197 0.40 -4.23 4.26
CA ALA A 197 -0.21 -4.36 5.58
C ALA A 197 -1.74 -4.24 5.47
N VAL A 198 -2.22 -3.26 4.71
CA VAL A 198 -3.65 -3.08 4.42
C VAL A 198 -4.22 -4.29 3.67
N ILE A 199 -3.56 -4.73 2.60
CA ILE A 199 -3.99 -5.90 1.81
C ILE A 199 -4.07 -7.17 2.68
N SER A 200 -3.07 -7.37 3.55
CA SER A 200 -2.99 -8.55 4.41
C SER A 200 -4.10 -8.56 5.46
N TYR A 201 -4.39 -7.40 6.07
CA TYR A 201 -5.46 -7.28 7.05
C TYR A 201 -6.83 -7.52 6.41
N ARG A 202 -7.05 -6.96 5.21
CA ARG A 202 -8.33 -7.10 4.50
C ARG A 202 -8.51 -8.45 3.81
N GLY A 203 -7.42 -9.15 3.51
CA GLY A 203 -7.41 -10.31 2.62
C GLY A 203 -7.78 -9.97 1.17
N ALA A 204 -7.79 -8.69 0.79
CA ALA A 204 -8.26 -8.19 -0.50
C ALA A 204 -7.67 -6.82 -0.85
N LEU A 205 -7.60 -6.51 -2.15
CA LEU A 205 -7.27 -5.18 -2.65
C LEU A 205 -8.33 -4.16 -2.18
N PRO A 206 -7.95 -3.01 -1.59
CA PRO A 206 -8.93 -1.98 -1.23
C PRO A 206 -9.66 -1.42 -2.46
N ASN A 207 -10.98 -1.31 -2.37
CA ASN A 207 -11.84 -0.89 -3.50
C ASN A 207 -11.48 0.50 -4.05
N ASN A 208 -11.08 1.44 -3.18
CA ASN A 208 -10.67 2.78 -3.61
C ASN A 208 -9.41 2.74 -4.50
N ARG A 209 -8.47 1.82 -4.26
CA ARG A 209 -7.27 1.63 -5.09
C ARG A 209 -7.65 1.09 -6.46
N LEU A 210 -8.49 0.06 -6.51
CA LEU A 210 -8.99 -0.51 -7.78
C LEU A 210 -9.81 0.50 -8.59
N ASN A 211 -10.73 1.21 -7.92
CA ASN A 211 -11.56 2.22 -8.56
C ASN A 211 -10.73 3.36 -9.12
N TYR A 212 -9.70 3.81 -8.40
CA TYR A 212 -8.79 4.81 -8.93
C TYR A 212 -8.02 4.28 -10.14
N TYR A 213 -7.47 3.07 -10.08
CA TYR A 213 -6.76 2.45 -11.20
C TYR A 213 -7.62 2.37 -12.47
N ASN A 214 -8.87 1.90 -12.35
CA ASN A 214 -9.78 1.71 -13.47
C ASN A 214 -10.37 3.02 -14.00
N SER A 215 -10.70 3.97 -13.11
CA SER A 215 -11.26 5.25 -13.55
C SER A 215 -10.19 6.16 -14.15
N ASP A 216 -8.98 6.17 -13.55
CA ASP A 216 -7.84 7.02 -13.87
C ASP A 216 -8.29 8.40 -14.37
N SER A 217 -9.09 9.08 -13.54
CA SER A 217 -9.83 10.29 -13.93
C SER A 217 -8.92 11.45 -14.32
N MET A 218 -7.68 11.46 -13.80
CA MET A 218 -6.65 12.45 -14.12
C MET A 218 -5.68 12.00 -15.21
N TYR A 219 -5.87 10.79 -15.77
CA TYR A 219 -5.01 10.19 -16.78
C TYR A 219 -3.54 10.04 -16.36
N LEU A 220 -3.26 9.94 -15.05
CA LEU A 220 -1.88 9.86 -14.55
C LEU A 220 -1.29 8.48 -14.85
N ILE A 221 -2.08 7.42 -14.66
CA ILE A 221 -1.67 6.05 -14.96
C ILE A 221 -1.59 5.85 -16.48
N THR A 222 -2.56 6.36 -17.22
CA THR A 222 -2.57 6.31 -18.69
C THR A 222 -1.35 7.02 -19.28
N LYS A 223 -0.88 8.10 -18.64
CA LYS A 223 0.35 8.81 -19.03
C LYS A 223 1.64 8.14 -18.57
N GLY A 224 1.55 6.97 -17.94
CA GLY A 224 2.69 6.18 -17.52
C GLY A 224 3.26 6.55 -16.17
N ASP A 225 2.62 7.41 -15.37
CA ASP A 225 3.09 7.64 -14.00
C ASP A 225 2.64 6.47 -13.10
N TYR A 226 3.58 5.62 -12.73
CA TYR A 226 3.39 4.42 -11.90
C TYR A 226 4.18 4.56 -10.60
N PHE A 227 4.09 3.51 -9.77
CA PHE A 227 4.62 3.50 -8.42
C PHE A 227 6.14 3.53 -8.27
N ILE A 228 6.99 3.51 -9.31
CA ILE A 228 8.45 3.58 -9.05
C ILE A 228 8.88 5.01 -8.64
N ASN A 229 8.22 6.05 -9.20
CA ASN A 229 8.84 7.38 -9.20
C ASN A 229 8.64 8.26 -7.95
N TRP A 230 7.50 8.43 -7.28
CA TRP A 230 7.33 9.29 -6.07
C TRP A 230 7.89 10.74 -5.99
N SER A 231 8.61 11.28 -6.99
CA SER A 231 9.18 12.62 -6.88
C SER A 231 8.11 13.71 -7.09
N GLY A 232 7.52 14.17 -5.98
CA GLY A 232 6.60 15.31 -5.91
C GLY A 232 5.23 15.12 -6.58
N GLY A 233 4.23 15.88 -6.11
CA GLY A 233 2.90 15.93 -6.71
C GLY A 233 1.85 15.01 -6.06
N TYR A 234 0.73 14.83 -6.76
CA TYR A 234 -0.40 14.00 -6.34
C TYR A 234 0.01 12.51 -6.41
N THR A 235 -0.19 11.72 -5.36
CA THR A 235 0.40 10.35 -5.26
C THR A 235 -0.63 9.22 -5.27
N ILE A 236 -1.92 9.51 -5.31
CA ILE A 236 -2.99 8.50 -5.18
C ILE A 236 -2.92 7.40 -6.26
N HIS A 237 -2.47 7.72 -7.47
CA HIS A 237 -2.27 6.75 -8.55
C HIS A 237 -1.07 5.83 -8.32
N LYS A 238 -0.04 6.32 -7.62
CA LYS A 238 1.11 5.51 -7.19
C LYS A 238 0.66 4.49 -6.14
N TYR A 239 -0.14 4.92 -5.17
CA TYR A 239 -0.79 3.99 -4.23
C TYR A 239 -1.67 2.97 -4.95
N ALA A 240 -2.48 3.39 -5.93
CA ALA A 240 -3.33 2.48 -6.69
C ALA A 240 -2.53 1.41 -7.45
N THR A 241 -1.48 1.82 -8.15
CA THR A 241 -0.64 0.90 -8.94
C THR A 241 0.25 0.00 -8.07
N VAL A 242 0.79 0.51 -6.96
CA VAL A 242 1.61 -0.31 -6.04
C VAL A 242 0.76 -1.35 -5.30
N SER A 243 -0.41 -0.95 -4.79
CA SER A 243 -1.35 -1.88 -4.15
C SER A 243 -1.74 -3.01 -5.12
N LEU A 244 -2.01 -2.67 -6.37
CA LEU A 244 -2.38 -3.64 -7.39
C LEU A 244 -1.24 -4.61 -7.71
N PHE A 245 0.01 -4.12 -7.80
CA PHE A 245 1.21 -4.94 -7.98
C PHE A 245 1.46 -5.88 -6.80
N MET A 246 1.40 -5.37 -5.58
CA MET A 246 1.64 -6.16 -4.37
C MET A 246 0.53 -7.21 -4.17
N TYR A 247 -0.73 -6.85 -4.45
CA TYR A 247 -1.84 -7.81 -4.44
C TYR A 247 -1.63 -8.93 -5.45
N TRP A 248 -1.17 -8.62 -6.66
CA TRP A 248 -0.82 -9.63 -7.67
C TRP A 248 0.27 -10.59 -7.18
N LEU A 249 1.35 -10.08 -6.58
CA LEU A 249 2.41 -10.90 -5.99
C LEU A 249 1.85 -11.87 -4.96
N GLY A 250 1.03 -11.34 -4.05
CA GLY A 250 0.35 -12.10 -3.03
C GLY A 250 -0.57 -13.20 -3.59
N LEU A 251 -1.36 -12.89 -4.62
CA LEU A 251 -2.27 -13.85 -5.25
C LEU A 251 -1.51 -15.00 -5.93
N HIS A 252 -0.37 -14.74 -6.56
CA HIS A 252 0.36 -15.75 -7.33
C HIS A 252 1.43 -16.47 -6.53
N SER A 253 1.70 -16.01 -5.31
CA SER A 253 2.61 -16.68 -4.42
C SER A 253 2.08 -18.02 -3.94
N LYS A 254 2.95 -19.04 -3.88
CA LYS A 254 2.66 -20.34 -3.28
C LYS A 254 2.34 -20.28 -1.79
N ASN A 255 2.80 -19.24 -1.09
CA ASN A 255 2.47 -18.96 0.32
C ASN A 255 1.52 -17.75 0.49
N GLY A 256 0.84 -17.35 -0.59
CA GLY A 256 -0.13 -16.26 -0.54
C GLY A 256 0.48 -14.94 -0.06
N PHE A 257 -0.22 -14.23 0.82
CA PHE A 257 0.22 -12.95 1.38
C PHE A 257 1.39 -13.07 2.36
N GLU A 258 1.83 -14.28 2.71
CA GLU A 258 3.09 -14.45 3.43
C GLU A 258 4.33 -14.16 2.58
N ILE A 259 4.19 -13.95 1.27
CA ILE A 259 5.29 -13.43 0.44
C ILE A 259 5.82 -12.10 0.97
N TYR A 260 4.98 -11.28 1.61
CA TYR A 260 5.42 -10.00 2.18
C TYR A 260 6.40 -10.18 3.34
N LYS A 261 6.26 -11.29 4.09
CA LYS A 261 7.24 -11.72 5.09
C LYS A 261 8.57 -12.11 4.46
N ASP A 262 8.53 -12.77 3.30
CA ASP A 262 9.75 -13.10 2.55
C ASP A 262 10.46 -11.85 2.00
N ILE A 263 9.70 -10.82 1.62
CA ILE A 263 10.26 -9.51 1.20
C ILE A 263 10.93 -8.82 2.40
N ALA A 264 10.23 -8.71 3.52
CA ALA A 264 10.74 -8.06 4.73
C ALA A 264 11.98 -8.76 5.32
N ASN A 265 12.06 -10.09 5.15
CA ASN A 265 13.16 -10.92 5.64
C ASN A 265 14.13 -11.35 4.53
N ALA A 266 14.14 -10.66 3.38
CA ALA A 266 15.12 -10.87 2.32
C ALA A 266 16.58 -10.73 2.83
N PRO A 267 17.58 -11.23 2.08
CA PRO A 267 18.99 -10.97 2.37
C PRO A 267 19.26 -9.49 2.66
N GLU A 268 20.16 -9.21 3.59
CA GLU A 268 20.37 -7.88 4.18
C GLU A 268 20.76 -6.81 3.14
N GLU A 269 21.42 -7.22 2.07
CA GLU A 269 21.83 -6.40 0.93
C GLU A 269 20.69 -6.08 -0.05
N TYR A 270 19.55 -6.76 0.07
CA TYR A 270 18.35 -6.54 -0.76
C TYR A 270 17.27 -5.78 -0.02
N ARG A 271 17.27 -5.85 1.32
CA ARG A 271 16.25 -5.22 2.16
C ARG A 271 16.10 -3.75 1.80
N GLY A 272 14.86 -3.39 1.54
CA GLY A 272 14.47 -2.04 1.18
C GLY A 272 14.77 -1.57 -0.23
N THR A 273 14.99 -2.52 -1.11
CA THR A 273 15.12 -2.27 -2.54
C THR A 273 14.21 -3.22 -3.31
N TYR A 274 13.99 -2.94 -4.59
CA TYR A 274 13.28 -3.83 -5.50
C TYR A 274 13.83 -5.27 -5.52
N LYS A 275 15.10 -5.48 -5.15
CA LYS A 275 15.73 -6.80 -5.10
C LYS A 275 15.08 -7.72 -4.08
N ALA A 276 14.56 -7.18 -2.96
CA ALA A 276 13.83 -7.98 -1.97
C ALA A 276 12.52 -8.53 -2.56
N ILE A 277 11.83 -7.72 -3.37
CA ILE A 277 10.62 -8.12 -4.08
C ILE A 277 10.93 -9.18 -5.13
N LEU A 278 11.96 -8.96 -5.96
CA LEU A 278 12.39 -9.94 -6.97
C LEU A 278 12.81 -11.27 -6.32
N TYR A 279 13.56 -11.20 -5.21
CA TYR A 279 13.95 -12.38 -4.43
C TYR A 279 12.73 -13.19 -3.95
N ALA A 280 11.74 -12.52 -3.35
CA ALA A 280 10.54 -13.19 -2.85
C ALA A 280 9.67 -13.76 -3.99
N ALA A 281 9.57 -13.04 -5.12
CA ALA A 281 8.87 -13.49 -6.32
C ALA A 281 9.54 -14.75 -6.92
N ASN A 282 10.87 -14.75 -7.03
CA ASN A 282 11.65 -15.91 -7.51
C ASN A 282 11.47 -17.13 -6.61
N LYS A 283 11.42 -16.93 -5.30
CA LYS A 283 11.21 -17.99 -4.32
C LYS A 283 9.81 -18.60 -4.39
N ASN A 284 8.77 -17.80 -4.63
CA ASN A 284 7.39 -18.21 -4.37
C ASN A 284 6.44 -18.27 -5.56
N ILE A 285 6.77 -17.64 -6.69
CA ILE A 285 5.89 -17.58 -7.88
C ILE A 285 6.51 -18.41 -9.01
N LYS A 286 7.61 -17.91 -9.56
CA LYS A 286 8.47 -18.58 -10.55
C LYS A 286 9.83 -17.88 -10.57
N GLU A 287 10.84 -18.52 -11.14
CA GLU A 287 12.14 -17.88 -11.35
C GLU A 287 12.05 -16.87 -12.52
N PHE A 288 12.00 -15.59 -12.18
CA PHE A 288 12.14 -14.48 -13.13
C PHE A 288 13.62 -14.19 -13.35
N LYS A 289 13.99 -13.90 -14.60
CA LYS A 289 15.34 -13.53 -14.99
C LYS A 289 15.81 -12.24 -14.32
N ASP A 290 14.94 -11.24 -14.28
CA ASP A 290 15.22 -9.92 -13.74
C ASP A 290 13.93 -9.17 -13.38
N TRP A 291 14.09 -7.95 -12.85
CA TRP A 291 12.97 -7.06 -12.54
C TRP A 291 12.10 -6.74 -13.77
N SER A 292 12.71 -6.58 -14.94
CA SER A 292 11.97 -6.25 -16.16
C SER A 292 11.00 -7.35 -16.54
N GLU A 293 11.37 -8.62 -16.41
CA GLU A 293 10.47 -9.74 -16.66
C GLU A 293 9.33 -9.80 -15.63
N LEU A 294 9.63 -9.58 -14.35
CA LEU A 294 8.61 -9.53 -13.30
C LEU A 294 7.59 -8.40 -13.57
N TYR A 295 8.10 -7.21 -13.87
CA TYR A 295 7.28 -6.04 -14.12
C TYR A 295 6.41 -6.21 -15.38
N ALA A 296 6.99 -6.70 -16.48
CA ALA A 296 6.26 -6.99 -17.71
C ALA A 296 5.17 -8.06 -17.51
N THR A 297 5.43 -9.07 -16.69
CA THR A 297 4.45 -10.12 -16.37
C THR A 297 3.23 -9.52 -15.65
N TRP A 298 3.46 -8.63 -14.69
CA TRP A 298 2.38 -7.92 -13.99
C TRP A 298 1.62 -6.95 -14.91
N LEU A 299 2.31 -6.17 -15.73
CA LEU A 299 1.66 -5.28 -16.70
C LEU A 299 0.76 -6.07 -17.66
N LYS A 300 1.23 -7.22 -18.14
CA LYS A 300 0.39 -8.12 -18.94
C LYS A 300 -0.80 -8.66 -18.17
N ALA A 301 -0.65 -8.93 -16.87
CA ALA A 301 -1.76 -9.36 -16.02
C ALA A 301 -2.86 -8.31 -15.88
N ASN A 302 -2.50 -7.02 -15.83
CA ASN A 302 -3.47 -5.92 -15.81
C ASN A 302 -4.30 -5.84 -17.09
N TYR A 303 -3.70 -6.15 -18.24
CA TYR A 303 -4.39 -6.12 -19.54
C TYR A 303 -5.25 -7.35 -19.77
N ASN A 304 -4.65 -8.54 -19.66
CA ASN A 304 -5.34 -9.80 -19.93
C ASN A 304 -6.46 -10.07 -18.92
N ASN A 305 -6.18 -9.79 -17.65
CA ASN A 305 -7.06 -10.10 -16.53
C ASN A 305 -7.58 -11.56 -16.55
N ASP A 306 -6.68 -12.49 -16.88
CA ASP A 306 -6.99 -13.91 -16.99
C ASP A 306 -7.46 -14.50 -15.64
N LYS A 307 -8.42 -15.43 -15.73
CA LYS A 307 -8.95 -16.14 -14.55
C LYS A 307 -8.02 -17.25 -14.04
N VAL A 308 -7.04 -17.65 -14.84
CA VAL A 308 -6.11 -18.75 -14.56
C VAL A 308 -4.72 -18.36 -15.09
N GLY A 309 -3.66 -18.83 -14.43
CA GLY A 309 -2.29 -18.49 -14.79
C GLY A 309 -1.85 -17.14 -14.23
N LEU A 310 -0.66 -16.69 -14.64
CA LEU A 310 0.00 -15.49 -14.08
C LEU A 310 -0.56 -14.17 -14.62
N TYR A 311 -1.24 -14.20 -15.76
CA TYR A 311 -1.66 -12.99 -16.48
C TYR A 311 -3.05 -12.51 -16.07
N GLY A 312 -3.34 -12.53 -14.77
CA GLY A 312 -4.55 -11.89 -14.23
C GLY A 312 -4.68 -12.03 -12.73
N TYR A 313 -5.88 -11.81 -12.22
CA TYR A 313 -6.18 -11.75 -10.79
C TYR A 313 -7.08 -12.90 -10.33
N LYS A 314 -7.01 -14.06 -11.01
CA LYS A 314 -7.80 -15.25 -10.69
C LYS A 314 -9.32 -15.00 -10.69
N GLY A 315 -9.77 -13.97 -11.42
CA GLY A 315 -11.16 -13.52 -11.45
C GLY A 315 -11.66 -12.84 -10.17
N LEU A 316 -10.78 -12.48 -9.23
CA LEU A 316 -11.15 -11.82 -7.98
C LEU A 316 -11.41 -10.31 -8.14
N ILE A 317 -10.74 -9.68 -9.12
CA ILE A 317 -10.94 -8.27 -9.48
C ILE A 317 -10.95 -8.12 -11.00
N GLU A 318 -11.40 -6.97 -11.47
CA GLU A 318 -11.36 -6.61 -12.89
C GLU A 318 -10.56 -5.33 -13.09
N THR A 319 -9.46 -5.42 -13.85
CA THR A 319 -8.63 -4.29 -14.25
C THR A 319 -9.01 -3.82 -15.66
N LYS A 320 -8.98 -2.50 -15.89
CA LYS A 320 -9.37 -1.86 -17.15
C LYS A 320 -8.32 -0.82 -17.56
N PRO A 321 -7.09 -1.24 -17.91
CA PRO A 321 -6.08 -0.30 -18.38
C PRO A 321 -6.58 0.45 -19.62
N LYS A 322 -6.42 1.76 -19.64
CA LYS A 322 -6.78 2.58 -20.80
C LYS A 322 -5.71 2.42 -21.89
N ILE A 323 -6.19 2.18 -23.11
CA ILE A 323 -5.34 2.03 -24.29
C ILE A 323 -5.26 3.37 -25.01
N ILE A 324 -4.05 3.83 -25.30
CA ILE A 324 -3.79 5.03 -26.08
C ILE A 324 -3.90 4.68 -27.56
N THR A 325 -4.78 5.38 -28.27
CA THR A 325 -5.02 5.21 -29.71
C THR A 325 -4.66 6.46 -30.52
N THR A 326 -4.28 7.54 -29.84
CA THR A 326 -4.01 8.86 -30.43
C THR A 326 -2.51 9.17 -30.43
N ALA A 327 -2.04 9.92 -31.42
CA ALA A 327 -0.65 10.34 -31.49
C ALA A 327 -0.28 11.23 -30.30
N TYR A 328 0.82 10.91 -29.62
CA TYR A 328 1.29 11.67 -28.47
C TYR A 328 2.75 11.36 -28.14
N ASN A 329 3.44 12.34 -27.55
CA ASN A 329 4.81 12.18 -27.08
C ASN A 329 4.80 11.97 -25.56
N PHE A 330 5.31 10.83 -25.10
CA PHE A 330 5.36 10.49 -23.69
C PHE A 330 6.78 10.65 -23.14
N SER A 331 6.86 11.29 -21.97
CA SER A 331 8.03 11.20 -21.10
C SER A 331 7.87 9.94 -20.25
N MET A 332 8.69 8.93 -20.53
CA MET A 332 8.71 7.64 -19.86
C MET A 332 9.73 7.68 -18.73
N SER A 333 9.30 8.18 -17.57
CA SER A 333 10.10 8.17 -16.34
C SER A 333 10.47 6.75 -15.89
N PRO A 334 11.43 6.56 -14.98
CA PRO A 334 11.75 5.26 -14.40
C PRO A 334 10.49 4.55 -13.87
N GLY A 335 10.26 3.33 -14.34
CA GLY A 335 9.07 2.53 -14.05
C GLY A 335 7.82 2.87 -14.86
N ALA A 336 7.87 3.85 -15.75
CA ALA A 336 6.70 4.22 -16.54
C ALA A 336 6.24 3.06 -17.45
N ALA A 337 4.93 2.93 -17.62
CA ALA A 337 4.33 1.94 -18.51
C ALA A 337 3.04 2.47 -19.13
N ILE A 338 2.85 2.25 -20.42
CA ILE A 338 1.64 2.61 -21.15
C ILE A 338 1.13 1.45 -21.99
N TYR A 339 -0.17 1.45 -22.27
CA TYR A 339 -0.81 0.55 -23.23
C TYR A 339 -1.14 1.36 -24.47
N VAL A 340 -0.64 0.93 -25.62
CA VAL A 340 -0.78 1.65 -26.88
C VAL A 340 -1.30 0.72 -27.96
N GLN A 341 -2.18 1.23 -28.81
CA GLN A 341 -2.59 0.57 -30.05
C GLN A 341 -2.03 1.34 -31.24
N GLY A 342 -1.29 0.66 -32.11
CA GLY A 342 -0.61 1.29 -33.25
C GLY A 342 0.91 1.28 -33.13
N ASP A 343 1.57 2.02 -34.02
CA ASP A 343 3.02 2.11 -34.03
C ASP A 343 3.53 3.15 -33.02
N PHE A 344 4.72 2.86 -32.51
CA PHE A 344 5.47 3.76 -31.67
C PHE A 344 6.94 3.73 -32.08
N ILE A 345 7.61 4.85 -31.86
CA ILE A 345 9.02 5.02 -32.17
C ILE A 345 9.71 5.53 -30.91
N SER A 346 10.84 4.92 -30.58
CA SER A 346 11.79 5.46 -29.61
C SER A 346 13.19 5.22 -30.13
N ASP A 347 14.06 6.20 -29.96
CA ASP A 347 15.51 6.10 -30.15
C ASP A 347 16.21 5.47 -28.93
N ASP A 348 15.48 5.31 -27.82
CA ASP A 348 16.01 4.77 -26.58
C ASP A 348 15.91 3.24 -26.51
N LYS A 349 17.07 2.58 -26.67
CA LYS A 349 17.23 1.12 -26.62
C LYS A 349 16.95 0.51 -25.25
N LEU A 350 16.68 1.30 -24.20
CA LEU A 350 16.36 0.80 -22.86
C LEU A 350 14.86 0.75 -22.59
N LEU A 351 14.02 1.38 -23.42
CA LEU A 351 12.59 1.06 -23.43
C LEU A 351 12.37 -0.39 -23.89
N ARG A 352 11.33 -0.99 -23.34
CA ARG A 352 10.93 -2.37 -23.62
C ARG A 352 9.48 -2.38 -24.04
N TYR A 353 9.10 -3.42 -24.78
CA TYR A 353 7.71 -3.62 -25.14
C TYR A 353 7.30 -5.08 -25.06
N VAL A 354 6.00 -5.30 -24.90
CA VAL A 354 5.34 -6.61 -24.94
C VAL A 354 4.16 -6.50 -25.90
N GLU A 355 4.09 -7.39 -26.88
CA GLU A 355 2.93 -7.52 -27.76
C GLU A 355 1.79 -8.26 -27.04
N LEU A 356 0.59 -7.70 -27.13
CA LEU A 356 -0.63 -8.23 -26.50
C LEU A 356 -1.62 -8.82 -27.51
N GLY A 357 -1.40 -8.61 -28.81
CA GLY A 357 -2.33 -8.94 -29.89
C GLY A 357 -3.12 -7.71 -30.35
N ASP A 358 -3.84 -7.82 -31.47
CA ASP A 358 -4.70 -6.77 -32.03
C ASP A 358 -4.01 -5.39 -32.21
N ASN A 359 -2.71 -5.43 -32.53
CA ASN A 359 -1.83 -4.27 -32.66
C ASN A 359 -1.71 -3.45 -31.37
N ILE A 360 -1.87 -4.10 -30.21
CA ILE A 360 -1.75 -3.51 -28.88
C ILE A 360 -0.43 -3.95 -28.24
N TYR A 361 0.26 -2.98 -27.66
CA TYR A 361 1.54 -3.17 -27.00
C TYR A 361 1.52 -2.52 -25.62
N ILE A 362 2.29 -3.13 -24.72
CA ILE A 362 2.75 -2.47 -23.50
C ILE A 362 4.11 -1.88 -23.84
N VAL A 363 4.32 -0.59 -23.65
CA VAL A 363 5.65 0.03 -23.72
C VAL A 363 6.03 0.53 -22.34
N TYR A 364 7.21 0.18 -21.85
CA TYR A 364 7.60 0.46 -20.48
C TYR A 364 9.09 0.74 -20.31
N ASN A 365 9.41 1.53 -19.29
CA ASN A 365 10.76 1.81 -18.83
C ASN A 365 11.07 0.92 -17.61
N PRO A 366 11.92 -0.10 -17.74
CA PRO A 366 12.23 -1.03 -16.64
C PRO A 366 13.17 -0.43 -15.58
N ASP A 367 13.64 0.81 -15.75
CA ASP A 367 14.55 1.46 -14.81
C ASP A 367 13.89 1.63 -13.44
N ILE A 368 14.59 1.19 -12.38
CA ILE A 368 14.16 1.27 -10.99
C ILE A 368 14.74 2.46 -10.26
N ASN A 369 15.71 3.16 -10.86
CA ASN A 369 16.31 4.34 -10.27
C ASN A 369 15.37 5.52 -10.48
N ALA A 370 14.59 5.91 -9.47
CA ALA A 370 13.64 7.02 -9.54
C ALA A 370 14.27 8.38 -9.91
N LYS A 371 15.59 8.54 -9.73
CA LYS A 371 16.37 9.73 -10.15
C LYS A 371 17.00 9.56 -11.55
N GLY A 372 16.69 8.46 -12.23
CA GLY A 372 17.11 8.17 -13.59
C GLY A 372 16.53 9.18 -14.58
N LYS A 373 17.11 9.20 -15.79
CA LYS A 373 16.63 10.09 -16.84
C LYS A 373 15.32 9.56 -17.43
N ASP A 374 14.40 10.48 -17.67
CA ASP A 374 13.25 10.23 -18.51
C ASP A 374 13.69 9.80 -19.91
N ARG A 375 12.91 8.87 -20.49
CA ARG A 375 13.08 8.38 -21.86
C ARG A 375 11.93 8.90 -22.71
N TYR A 376 12.14 9.07 -24.01
CA TYR A 376 11.10 9.62 -24.87
C TYR A 376 10.51 8.56 -25.79
N LEU A 377 9.18 8.57 -25.88
CA LEU A 377 8.41 7.68 -26.74
C LEU A 377 7.45 8.51 -27.59
N ILE A 378 7.50 8.32 -28.89
CA ILE A 378 6.56 8.93 -29.85
C ILE A 378 5.57 7.84 -30.24
N VAL A 379 4.29 8.06 -29.93
CA VAL A 379 3.20 7.21 -30.41
C VAL A 379 2.62 7.85 -31.67
N ASN A 380 2.53 7.08 -32.75
CA ASN A 380 1.90 7.51 -34.00
C ASN A 380 0.46 6.96 -34.04
N SER A 381 -0.52 7.79 -34.41
CA SER A 381 -1.89 7.29 -34.66
C SER A 381 -2.02 6.78 -36.09
N TYR A 382 -2.72 5.67 -36.26
CA TYR A 382 -3.19 5.15 -37.56
C TYR A 382 -4.65 5.47 -37.85
N TYR A 383 -5.23 6.41 -37.11
CA TYR A 383 -6.61 6.86 -37.29
C TYR A 383 -6.65 8.37 -37.50
#